data_AF-A0A383EH72-F1
#
_entry.id   AF-A0A383EH72-F1
#
_cell.length_a   1.000
_cell.length_b   1.000
_cell.length_c   1.000
_cell.angle_alpha   90.00
_cell.angle_beta   90.00
_cell.angle_gamma   90.00
#
_symmetry.space_group_name_H-M   'P 1'
#
loop_
_entity.id
_entity.type
_entity.pdbx_description
1 polymer ?
#
loop_
_entity_poly.entity_id
_entity_poly.type
_entity_poly.pdbx_seq_one_letter_code
_entity_poly.pdbx_strand_id
1 'polypeptide(L)' 'MEKAKSRFLKNDNGTIYDSQTSLTWMANDSRINLNKDVSWDETEKYAADMNDEKVGGHNDWRIPSAQ' A
#
# COMPACT_ATOMS: atom_id res chain seq x y z
N MET A 1 17.49 -14.53 23.84
CA MET A 1 17.80 -13.73 22.64
C MET A 1 16.52 -13.03 22.23
N GLU A 2 16.42 -11.73 22.44
CA GLU A 2 15.29 -10.91 21.98
C GLU A 2 15.29 -10.93 20.43
N LYS A 3 14.20 -11.39 19.81
CA LYS A 3 14.02 -11.23 18.36
C LYS A 3 13.81 -9.74 18.09
N ALA A 4 14.63 -9.15 17.23
CA ALA A 4 14.40 -7.79 16.75
C ALA A 4 12.98 -7.70 16.14
N LYS A 5 12.21 -6.69 16.54
CA LYS A 5 10.86 -6.45 16.02
C LYS A 5 10.96 -6.09 14.53
N SER A 6 10.18 -6.77 13.68
CA SER A 6 10.12 -6.46 12.24
C SER A 6 9.61 -5.04 12.02
N ARG A 7 10.24 -4.30 11.12
CA ARG A 7 9.77 -2.99 10.65
C ARG A 7 8.44 -3.10 9.92
N PHE A 8 8.30 -4.13 9.08
CA PHE A 8 7.10 -4.37 8.28
C PHE A 8 6.23 -5.41 8.97
N LEU A 9 5.03 -5.00 9.33
CA LEU A 9 4.03 -5.80 10.02
C LEU A 9 2.86 -6.06 9.07
N LYS A 10 2.77 -7.27 8.54
CA LYS A 10 1.68 -7.67 7.64
C LYS A 10 0.39 -7.88 8.42
N ASN A 11 -0.70 -7.34 7.89
CA ASN A 11 -2.05 -7.51 8.41
C ASN A 11 -2.82 -8.55 7.57
N ASP A 12 -3.86 -9.15 8.16
CA ASP A 12 -4.69 -10.16 7.47
C ASP A 12 -5.58 -9.58 6.36
N ASN A 13 -5.77 -8.26 6.35
CA ASN A 13 -6.56 -7.53 5.35
C ASN A 13 -5.76 -7.16 4.08
N GLY A 14 -4.56 -7.72 3.89
CA GLY A 14 -3.73 -7.46 2.71
C GLY A 14 -2.96 -6.15 2.76
N THR A 15 -2.81 -5.52 3.94
CA THR A 15 -1.94 -4.35 4.12
C THR A 15 -0.69 -4.69 4.93
N ILE A 16 0.30 -3.79 4.87
CA ILE A 16 1.56 -3.87 5.59
C ILE A 16 1.78 -2.55 6.32
N TYR A 17 1.87 -2.58 7.64
CA TYR A 17 2.25 -1.43 8.44
C TYR A 17 3.78 -1.31 8.55
N ASP A 18 4.32 -0.16 8.19
CA ASP A 18 5.72 0.19 8.37
C ASP A 18 5.91 0.99 9.66
N SER A 19 6.49 0.35 10.68
CA SER A 19 6.68 0.97 12.00
C SER A 19 7.70 2.10 12.02
N GLN A 20 8.51 2.29 10.98
CA GLN A 20 9.49 3.37 10.91
C GLN A 20 8.86 4.66 10.38
N THR A 21 8.02 4.56 9.35
CA THR A 21 7.34 5.72 8.73
C THR A 21 5.94 5.96 9.30
N SER A 22 5.41 5.00 10.06
CA SER A 22 4.02 4.96 10.53
C SER A 22 3.00 5.01 9.39
N LEU A 23 3.39 4.52 8.21
CA LEU A 23 2.53 4.40 7.05
C LEU A 23 2.07 2.96 6.86
N THR A 24 0.86 2.82 6.32
CA THR A 24 0.34 1.53 5.85
C THR A 24 0.46 1.47 4.33
N TRP A 25 0.82 0.29 3.82
CA TRP A 25 1.03 -0.01 2.41
C TRP A 25 0.10 -1.14 1.97
N MET A 26 -0.36 -1.10 0.72
CA MET A 26 -0.98 -2.28 0.10
C MET A 26 0.10 -3.34 -0.12
N ALA A 27 -0.19 -4.62 0.19
CA ALA A 27 0.77 -5.70 0.00
C ALA A 27 1.05 -6.00 -1.48
N ASN A 28 0.07 -5.71 -2.35
CA ASN A 28 0.20 -5.79 -3.80
C ASN A 28 0.14 -4.39 -4.40
N ASP A 29 1.03 -4.10 -5.34
CA ASP A 29 1.02 -2.87 -6.12
C ASP A 29 0.14 -2.98 -7.37
N SER A 30 0.07 -1.89 -8.13
CA SER A 30 -0.67 -1.83 -9.40
C SER A 30 -0.15 -2.84 -10.42
N ARG A 31 1.16 -3.15 -10.44
CA ARG A 31 1.74 -4.10 -11.39
C ARG A 31 1.27 -5.52 -11.12
N ILE A 32 1.18 -5.93 -9.87
CA ILE A 32 0.67 -7.24 -9.48
C ILE A 32 -0.83 -7.33 -9.78
N ASN A 33 -1.60 -6.30 -9.41
CA ASN A 33 -3.06 -6.33 -9.53
C ASN A 33 -3.55 -6.17 -10.98
N LEU A 34 -2.90 -5.34 -11.79
CA LEU A 34 -3.31 -5.05 -13.17
C LEU A 34 -2.55 -5.88 -14.22
N ASN A 35 -1.50 -6.58 -13.80
CA ASN A 35 -0.58 -7.30 -14.67
C ASN A 35 0.02 -6.47 -15.83
N LYS A 36 0.23 -5.16 -15.60
CA LYS A 36 0.85 -4.25 -16.56
C LYS A 36 1.62 -3.13 -15.86
N ASP A 37 2.54 -2.51 -16.57
CA ASP A 37 3.10 -1.23 -16.16
C ASP A 37 2.06 -0.13 -16.39
N VAL A 38 2.09 0.88 -15.53
CA VAL A 38 1.12 1.99 -15.54
C VAL A 38 1.84 3.33 -15.67
N SER A 39 1.19 4.27 -16.35
CA SER A 39 1.61 5.67 -16.35
C SER A 39 1.35 6.32 -15.00
N TRP A 40 1.83 7.56 -14.83
CA TRP A 40 1.55 8.36 -13.64
C TRP A 40 0.04 8.60 -13.47
N ASP A 41 -0.64 9.07 -14.52
CA ASP A 41 -2.08 9.32 -14.51
C ASP A 41 -2.89 8.04 -14.22
N GLU A 42 -2.45 6.89 -14.74
CA GLU A 42 -3.06 5.59 -14.44
C GLU A 42 -2.84 5.19 -12.98
N THR A 43 -1.71 5.57 -12.38
CA THR A 43 -1.43 5.34 -10.96
C THR A 43 -2.30 6.22 -10.06
N GLU A 44 -2.55 7.47 -10.45
CA GLU A 44 -3.47 8.37 -9.74
C GLU A 44 -4.89 7.81 -9.76
N LYS A 45 -5.35 7.36 -10.94
CA LYS A 45 -6.63 6.67 -11.06
C LYS A 45 -6.68 5.40 -10.21
N TYR A 46 -5.62 4.59 -10.23
CA TYR A 46 -5.55 3.37 -9.43
C TYR A 46 -5.68 3.68 -7.93
N ALA A 47 -5.00 4.70 -7.41
CA ALA A 47 -5.13 5.10 -6.01
C ALA A 47 -6.57 5.54 -5.67
N ALA A 48 -7.24 6.28 -6.56
CA ALA A 48 -8.63 6.66 -6.40
C ALA A 48 -9.57 5.44 -6.38
N ASP A 49 -9.39 4.50 -7.31
CA ASP A 49 -10.20 3.27 -7.37
C ASP A 49 -10.02 2.43 -6.09
N MET A 50 -8.80 2.29 -5.56
CA MET A 50 -8.54 1.58 -4.29
C MET A 50 -9.18 2.27 -3.08
N ASN A 51 -9.34 3.59 -3.11
CA ASN A 51 -10.02 4.35 -2.07
C ASN A 51 -11.54 4.13 -2.09
N ASP A 52 -12.13 4.12 -3.29
CA ASP A 52 -13.55 3.85 -3.48
C ASP A 52 -13.90 2.42 -3.06
N GLU A 53 -13.05 1.45 -3.37
CA GLU A 53 -13.18 0.04 -2.96
C GLU A 53 -12.86 -0.20 -1.48
N LYS A 54 -12.26 0.79 -0.81
CA LYS A 54 -11.79 0.70 0.57
C LYS A 54 -10.84 -0.49 0.82
N VAL A 55 -9.88 -0.69 -0.08
CA VAL A 55 -8.94 -1.82 0.01
C VAL A 55 -8.22 -1.79 1.36
N GLY A 56 -8.23 -2.94 2.05
CA GLY A 56 -7.67 -3.07 3.39
C GLY A 56 -8.41 -2.25 4.47
N GLY A 57 -9.60 -1.72 4.17
CA GLY A 57 -10.37 -0.85 5.07
C GLY A 57 -9.94 0.63 5.04
N HIS A 58 -9.09 1.03 4.10
CA HIS A 58 -8.57 2.40 3.96
C HIS A 58 -9.18 3.12 2.76
N ASN A 59 -9.39 4.43 2.87
CA ASN A 59 -9.90 5.28 1.78
C ASN A 59 -9.01 6.53 1.54
N ASP A 60 -7.76 6.46 1.99
CA ASP A 60 -6.76 7.52 1.95
C ASP A 60 -5.43 7.09 1.27
N TRP A 61 -5.49 6.06 0.42
CA TRP A 61 -4.41 5.65 -0.46
C TRP A 61 -3.97 6.78 -1.38
N ARG A 62 -2.65 6.91 -1.53
CA ARG A 62 -2.00 7.94 -2.34
C ARG A 62 -0.72 7.38 -2.94
N ILE A 63 -0.24 8.03 -4.01
CA ILE A 63 1.06 7.71 -4.59
C ILE A 63 2.16 8.04 -3.57
N PRO A 64 3.20 7.19 -3.43
CA PRO A 64 4.31 7.49 -2.55
C PRO A 64 5.02 8.79 -2.98
N SER A 65 5.12 9.73 -2.04
CA SER A 65 6.00 10.89 -2.20
C SER A 65 7.34 10.60 -1.53
N ALA A 66 8.41 11.21 -2.02
CA ALA A 66 9.65 11.28 -1.24
C ALA A 66 9.34 11.97 0.10
N GLN A 67 9.79 11.36 1.20
CA GLN A 67 9.74 11.91 2.56
C GLN A 67 11.10 12.52 2.91
#